data_AF-I2FP56-F1
#
_entry.id   AF-I2FP56-F1
#
_cell.length_a   1.000
_cell.length_b   1.000
_cell.length_c   1.000
_cell.angle_alpha   90.00
_cell.angle_beta   90.00
_cell.angle_gamma   90.00
#
_symmetry.space_group_name_H-M   'P 1'
#
loop_
_entity.id
_entity.type
_entity.pdbx_description
1 polymer ?
#
loop_
_entity_poly.entity_id
_entity_poly.type
_entity_poly.pdbx_seq_one_letter_code
_entity_poly.pdbx_strand_id
1 'polypeptide(L)'
;MPSATSAGASTSKSESTTSALVLSTLSAYSDLTKQLFSAIENPSSLQKARTISEPHSDKTWRVTNITSILTALSEVDQLFSSRIELARQHALNQARIERLEAQAKKRDRETRQAILELSKIHSELSEISRMSQEEVAWMERAEKRPIGHSTLLAYAQRLAKYTSAPPGYKLPQVAAARSEGVGKREEEEGEGGEEKAISLGADYNQYAKRAAAYYDPAIPSMPQEMPFPSDAMMRQGILNSSEMLEGAPMAEQPAAGEVEMVEDQSEAMLGADFATSYSHLREEQREEVDDEDAFDLDLN
;
A
#
# COMPACT_ATOMS: atom_id res chain seq x y z
N MET A 1 -28.23 30.69 -7.06
CA MET A 1 -27.47 29.52 -6.60
C MET A 1 -26.05 29.99 -6.30
N PRO A 2 -25.52 29.93 -5.07
CA PRO A 2 -26.13 30.01 -3.75
C PRO A 2 -25.82 31.37 -3.06
N SER A 3 -26.73 31.81 -2.21
CA SER A 3 -26.68 33.05 -1.45
C SER A 3 -25.77 32.88 -0.23
N ALA A 4 -24.79 33.76 -0.07
CA ALA A 4 -23.94 33.82 1.11
C ALA A 4 -24.76 34.28 2.32
N THR A 5 -25.19 33.33 3.14
CA THR A 5 -25.77 33.61 4.46
C THR A 5 -24.66 34.04 5.41
N SER A 6 -24.56 35.37 5.59
CA SER A 6 -24.34 36.06 6.86
C SER A 6 -23.97 35.16 8.05
N ALA A 7 -22.67 35.04 8.32
CA ALA A 7 -22.16 34.58 9.60
C ALA A 7 -22.70 35.51 10.69
N GLY A 8 -23.60 34.98 11.51
CA GLY A 8 -24.15 35.70 12.66
C GLY A 8 -23.03 35.99 13.66
N ALA A 9 -22.81 37.28 13.91
CA ALA A 9 -22.07 37.76 15.06
C ALA A 9 -22.82 37.32 16.34
N SER A 10 -22.41 36.20 16.93
CA SER A 10 -22.85 35.82 18.26
C SER A 10 -22.15 36.73 19.27
N THR A 11 -22.92 37.61 19.87
CA THR A 11 -22.51 38.36 21.06
C THR A 11 -22.23 37.35 22.16
N SER A 12 -20.94 37.15 22.44
CA SER A 12 -20.42 36.27 23.49
C SER A 12 -20.72 36.86 24.88
N LYS A 13 -21.99 36.81 25.30
CA LYS A 13 -22.26 36.63 26.73
C LYS A 13 -21.72 35.23 27.04
N SER A 14 -20.60 35.16 27.75
CA SER A 14 -20.03 33.92 28.24
C SER A 14 -21.14 33.13 28.94
N GLU A 15 -21.68 32.12 28.27
CA GLU A 15 -22.68 31.25 28.86
C GLU A 15 -22.02 30.59 30.06
N SER A 16 -22.60 30.84 31.25
CA SER A 16 -22.06 30.29 32.49
C SER A 16 -22.10 28.77 32.42
N THR A 17 -20.95 28.13 32.61
CA THR A 17 -20.82 26.67 32.61
C THR A 17 -21.84 26.06 33.58
N THR A 18 -22.43 24.92 33.20
CA THR A 18 -23.39 24.19 34.05
C THR A 18 -22.85 23.91 35.44
N SER A 19 -21.56 23.63 35.56
CA SER A 19 -20.85 23.49 36.85
C SER A 19 -20.85 24.77 37.68
N ALA A 20 -20.61 25.93 37.06
CA ALA A 20 -20.66 27.23 37.74
C ALA A 20 -22.07 27.54 38.27
N LEU A 21 -23.11 27.17 37.52
CA LEU A 21 -24.51 27.31 37.94
C LEU A 21 -24.83 26.45 39.17
N VAL A 22 -24.44 25.17 39.16
CA VAL A 22 -24.69 24.26 40.29
C VAL A 22 -23.90 24.69 41.53
N LEU A 23 -22.64 25.12 41.37
CA LEU A 23 -21.83 25.59 42.50
C LEU A 23 -22.34 26.92 43.09
N SER A 24 -22.81 27.83 42.22
CA SER A 24 -23.39 29.11 42.65
C SER A 24 -24.69 28.94 43.42
N THR A 25 -25.49 27.93 43.09
CA THR A 25 -26.75 27.65 43.80
C THR A 25 -26.49 26.93 45.12
N LEU A 26 -25.51 26.03 45.14
CA LEU A 26 -25.04 25.37 46.35
C LEU A 26 -24.43 26.37 47.35
N SER A 27 -23.68 27.36 46.88
CA SER A 27 -23.13 28.41 47.76
C SER A 27 -24.25 29.27 48.36
N ALA A 28 -25.23 29.67 47.55
CA ALA A 28 -26.42 30.39 48.04
C ALA A 28 -27.21 29.57 49.07
N TYR A 29 -27.37 28.26 48.87
CA TYR A 29 -27.99 27.35 49.84
C TYR A 29 -27.19 27.28 51.15
N SER A 30 -25.86 27.12 51.07
CA SER A 30 -24.95 27.16 52.23
C SER A 30 -25.09 28.48 53.00
N ASP A 31 -25.18 29.61 52.31
CA ASP A 31 -25.25 30.91 52.96
C ASP A 31 -26.61 31.15 53.61
N LEU A 32 -27.71 30.70 52.98
CA LEU A 32 -29.05 30.73 53.59
C LEU A 32 -29.15 29.83 54.82
N THR A 33 -28.58 28.62 54.78
CA THR A 33 -28.58 27.71 55.93
C THR A 33 -27.74 28.24 57.09
N LYS A 34 -26.55 28.80 56.82
CA LYS A 34 -25.76 29.50 57.85
C LYS A 34 -26.54 30.66 58.49
N GLN A 35 -27.29 31.41 57.69
CA GLN A 35 -28.13 32.49 58.19
C GLN A 35 -29.31 31.97 59.02
N LEU A 36 -29.92 30.85 58.62
CA LEU A 36 -30.97 30.20 59.41
C LEU A 36 -30.45 29.82 60.80
N PHE A 37 -29.30 29.15 60.87
CA PHE A 37 -28.71 28.76 62.16
C PHE A 37 -28.31 29.97 63.01
N SER A 38 -27.72 30.99 62.39
CA SER A 38 -27.37 32.23 63.10
C SER A 38 -28.60 32.96 63.63
N ALA A 39 -29.70 32.97 62.88
CA ALA A 39 -30.98 33.56 63.29
C ALA A 39 -31.65 32.78 64.44
N ILE A 40 -31.50 31.45 64.47
CA ILE A 40 -32.00 30.60 65.57
C ILE A 40 -31.17 30.80 66.84
N GLU A 41 -29.83 30.88 66.71
CA GLU A 41 -28.92 31.07 67.85
C GLU A 41 -29.05 32.48 68.45
N ASN A 42 -29.20 33.49 67.60
CA ASN A 42 -29.30 34.89 68.01
C ASN A 42 -30.50 35.58 67.32
N PRO A 43 -31.72 35.52 67.87
CA PRO A 43 -32.90 36.09 67.24
C PRO A 43 -32.82 37.62 67.08
N SER A 44 -32.03 38.31 67.91
CA SER A 44 -31.77 39.76 67.80
C SER A 44 -30.98 40.15 66.54
N SER A 45 -30.27 39.21 65.91
CA SER A 45 -29.47 39.43 64.69
C SER A 45 -30.33 39.65 63.44
N LEU A 46 -31.61 39.25 63.46
CA LEU A 46 -32.57 39.38 62.36
C LEU A 46 -32.94 40.84 62.03
N GLN A 47 -32.58 41.80 62.88
CA GLN A 47 -32.91 43.22 62.66
C GLN A 47 -32.16 43.84 61.46
N LYS A 48 -31.06 43.23 61.00
CA LYS A 48 -30.32 43.68 59.81
C LYS A 48 -30.72 42.81 58.62
N ALA A 49 -31.57 43.34 57.74
CA ALA A 49 -31.94 42.69 56.50
C ALA A 49 -30.68 42.35 55.68
N ARG A 50 -30.44 41.07 55.43
CA ARG A 50 -29.32 40.60 54.61
C ARG A 50 -29.86 40.15 53.26
N THR A 51 -29.23 40.63 52.20
CA THR A 51 -29.55 40.23 50.83
C THR A 51 -28.52 39.20 50.38
N ILE A 52 -28.99 38.01 49.99
CA ILE A 52 -28.17 37.01 49.32
C ILE A 52 -28.56 37.04 47.84
N SER A 53 -27.60 37.18 46.96
CA SER A 53 -27.79 37.18 45.51
C SER A 53 -27.17 35.94 44.90
N GLU A 54 -27.93 35.25 44.05
CA GLU A 54 -27.36 34.28 43.13
C GLU A 54 -26.90 35.01 41.86
N PRO A 55 -25.59 35.05 41.56
CA PRO A 55 -25.05 35.84 40.44
C PRO A 55 -25.53 35.37 39.06
N HIS A 56 -26.10 34.16 38.94
CA HIS A 56 -26.40 33.53 37.65
C HIS A 56 -27.90 33.30 37.37
N SER A 57 -28.79 33.61 38.31
CA SER A 57 -30.24 33.52 38.07
C SER A 57 -30.98 34.84 38.26
N ASP A 58 -30.24 35.92 38.50
CA ASP A 58 -30.76 37.25 38.87
C ASP A 58 -31.71 37.23 40.09
N LYS A 59 -31.83 36.08 40.78
CA LYS A 59 -32.62 35.96 41.99
C LYS A 59 -31.84 36.50 43.16
N THR A 60 -32.51 37.37 43.90
CA THR A 60 -32.00 37.90 45.16
C THR A 60 -33.04 37.65 46.23
N TRP A 61 -32.60 37.06 47.33
CA TRP A 61 -33.45 36.79 48.48
C TRP A 61 -33.14 37.81 49.55
N ARG A 62 -34.16 38.58 49.94
CA ARG A 62 -34.10 39.49 51.09
C ARG A 62 -34.62 38.77 52.31
N VAL A 63 -33.72 38.50 53.24
CA VAL A 63 -34.02 37.79 54.48
C VAL A 63 -34.34 38.80 55.57
N THR A 64 -35.56 38.74 56.11
CA THR A 64 -36.02 39.59 57.24
C THR A 64 -36.54 38.78 58.41
N ASN A 65 -37.13 37.62 58.15
CA ASN A 65 -37.75 36.74 59.14
C ASN A 65 -37.37 35.27 58.89
N ILE A 66 -37.48 34.41 59.90
CA ILE A 66 -37.21 32.96 59.76
C ILE A 66 -38.09 32.34 58.66
N THR A 67 -39.36 32.74 58.55
CA THR A 67 -40.27 32.29 57.49
C THR A 67 -39.76 32.68 56.10
N SER A 68 -39.21 33.89 55.93
CA SER A 68 -38.61 34.32 54.65
C SER A 68 -37.35 33.52 54.28
N ILE A 69 -36.59 33.03 55.27
CA ILE A 69 -35.44 32.14 55.04
C ILE A 69 -35.93 30.77 54.56
N LEU A 70 -36.97 30.22 55.19
CA LEU A 70 -37.51 28.92 54.80
C LEU A 70 -38.13 28.95 53.39
N THR A 71 -38.83 30.03 53.03
CA THR A 71 -39.33 30.19 51.65
C THR A 71 -38.18 30.34 50.66
N ALA A 72 -37.17 31.16 50.98
CA ALA A 72 -35.97 31.29 50.13
C ALA A 72 -35.23 29.95 49.95
N LEU A 73 -35.09 29.15 51.01
CA LEU A 73 -34.49 27.81 50.94
C LEU A 73 -35.30 26.88 50.02
N SER A 74 -36.64 26.91 50.11
CA SER A 74 -37.49 26.10 49.22
C SER A 74 -37.38 26.54 47.75
N GLU A 75 -37.24 27.84 47.48
CA GLU A 75 -37.02 28.36 46.13
C GLU A 75 -35.64 27.97 45.58
N VAL A 76 -34.61 28.00 46.42
CA VAL A 76 -33.25 27.54 46.05
C VAL A 76 -33.25 26.05 45.78
N ASP A 77 -33.97 25.24 46.55
CA ASP A 77 -34.08 23.79 46.33
C ASP A 77 -34.79 23.45 45.02
N GLN A 78 -35.88 24.16 44.71
CA GLN A 78 -36.55 24.06 43.40
C GLN A 78 -35.62 24.46 42.26
N LEU A 79 -34.87 25.55 42.42
CA LEU A 79 -33.93 26.00 41.42
C LEU A 79 -32.77 25.00 41.26
N PHE A 80 -32.23 24.47 42.35
CA PHE A 80 -31.18 23.46 42.33
C PHE A 80 -31.62 22.20 41.60
N SER A 81 -32.82 21.70 41.89
CA SER A 81 -33.44 20.58 41.19
C SER A 81 -33.53 20.83 39.68
N SER A 82 -33.93 22.04 39.26
CA SER A 82 -33.98 22.41 37.84
C SER A 82 -32.60 22.42 37.17
N ARG A 83 -31.55 22.86 37.89
CA ARG A 83 -30.17 22.90 37.39
C ARG A 83 -29.56 21.50 37.29
N ILE A 84 -29.89 20.59 38.22
CA ILE A 84 -29.49 19.18 38.13
C ILE A 84 -30.10 18.52 36.90
N GLU A 85 -31.40 18.76 36.64
CA GLU A 85 -32.06 18.19 35.47
C GLU A 85 -31.43 18.72 34.17
N LEU A 86 -31.09 20.02 34.12
CA LEU A 86 -30.35 20.60 33.01
C LEU A 86 -28.97 19.96 32.86
N ALA A 87 -28.22 19.78 33.95
CA ALA A 87 -26.90 19.13 33.93
C ALA A 87 -27.00 17.68 33.43
N ARG A 88 -28.05 16.94 33.83
CA ARG A 88 -28.33 15.58 33.35
C ARG A 88 -28.60 15.57 31.85
N GLN A 89 -29.39 16.52 31.35
CA GLN A 89 -29.64 16.67 29.91
C GLN A 89 -28.37 16.99 29.14
N HIS A 90 -27.52 17.88 29.66
CA HIS A 90 -26.20 18.14 29.07
C HIS A 90 -25.31 16.90 29.02
N ALA A 91 -25.27 16.09 30.09
CA ALA A 91 -24.51 14.85 30.11
C ALA A 91 -25.01 13.85 29.05
N LEU A 92 -26.33 13.71 28.89
CA LEU A 92 -26.92 12.85 27.85
C LEU A 92 -26.61 13.37 26.43
N ASN A 93 -26.69 14.69 26.23
CA ASN A 93 -26.35 15.31 24.95
C ASN A 93 -24.86 15.16 24.63
N GLN A 94 -23.99 15.32 25.62
CA GLN A 94 -22.55 15.14 25.47
C GLN A 94 -22.20 13.70 25.08
N ALA A 95 -22.77 12.70 25.77
CA ALA A 95 -22.59 11.29 25.41
C ALA A 95 -23.09 10.98 23.98
N ARG A 96 -24.16 11.65 23.54
CA ARG A 96 -24.66 11.54 22.16
C ARG A 96 -23.68 12.17 21.15
N ILE A 97 -23.12 13.33 21.47
CA ILE A 97 -22.14 14.03 20.63
C ILE A 97 -20.90 13.15 20.46
N GLU A 98 -20.35 12.61 21.56
CA GLU A 98 -19.18 11.73 21.53
C GLU A 98 -19.42 10.48 20.66
N ARG A 99 -20.63 9.90 20.75
CA ARG A 99 -21.01 8.78 19.88
C ARG A 99 -21.06 9.18 18.40
N LEU A 100 -21.63 10.34 18.09
CA LEU A 100 -21.71 10.84 16.71
C LEU A 100 -20.33 11.19 16.16
N GLU A 101 -19.46 11.77 16.99
CA GLU A 101 -18.08 12.09 16.65
C GLU A 101 -17.29 10.81 16.33
N ALA A 102 -17.41 9.77 17.17
CA ALA A 102 -16.78 8.48 16.91
C ALA A 102 -17.28 7.86 15.59
N GLN A 103 -18.58 7.99 15.28
CA GLN A 103 -19.14 7.53 14.00
C GLN A 103 -18.63 8.35 12.80
N ALA A 104 -18.49 9.67 12.94
CA ALA A 104 -17.93 10.52 11.90
C ALA A 104 -16.47 10.14 11.63
N LYS A 105 -15.64 10.06 12.68
CA LYS A 105 -14.24 9.61 12.60
C LYS A 105 -14.11 8.23 11.96
N LYS A 106 -15.01 7.29 12.25
CA LYS A 106 -15.02 5.97 11.60
C LYS A 106 -15.29 6.09 10.10
N ARG A 107 -16.30 6.84 9.69
CA ARG A 107 -16.62 7.06 8.27
C ARG A 107 -15.48 7.75 7.54
N ASP A 108 -14.83 8.72 8.16
CA ASP A 108 -13.68 9.41 7.56
C ASP A 108 -12.49 8.48 7.34
N ARG A 109 -12.28 7.50 8.22
CA ARG A 109 -11.27 6.45 8.01
C ARG A 109 -11.66 5.52 6.85
N GLU A 110 -12.92 5.09 6.81
CA GLU A 110 -13.44 4.25 5.73
C GLU A 110 -13.33 4.94 4.36
N THR A 111 -13.63 6.24 4.28
CA THR A 111 -13.49 7.01 3.03
C THR A 111 -12.04 7.20 2.61
N ARG A 112 -11.13 7.52 3.54
CA ARG A 112 -9.69 7.60 3.25
C ARG A 112 -9.15 6.27 2.73
N GLN A 113 -9.51 5.16 3.37
CA GLN A 113 -9.11 3.83 2.92
C GLN A 113 -9.61 3.55 1.50
N ALA A 114 -10.88 3.84 1.20
CA ALA A 114 -11.43 3.66 -0.13
C ALA A 114 -10.71 4.52 -1.20
N ILE A 115 -10.30 5.73 -0.85
CA ILE A 115 -9.52 6.60 -1.75
C ILE A 115 -8.13 6.01 -2.02
N LEU A 116 -7.46 5.48 -1.00
CA LEU A 116 -6.15 4.83 -1.15
C LEU A 116 -6.24 3.53 -1.98
N GLU A 117 -7.29 2.75 -1.78
CA GLU A 117 -7.54 1.56 -2.61
C GLU A 117 -7.81 1.95 -4.06
N LEU A 118 -8.59 3.02 -4.29
CA LEU A 118 -8.87 3.52 -5.64
C LEU A 118 -7.61 4.06 -6.32
N SER A 119 -6.76 4.79 -5.61
CA SER A 119 -5.51 5.31 -6.18
C SER A 119 -4.55 4.18 -6.55
N LYS A 120 -4.48 3.13 -5.73
CA LYS A 120 -3.72 1.91 -6.03
C LYS A 120 -4.23 1.20 -7.28
N ILE A 121 -5.55 0.98 -7.38
CA ILE A 121 -6.15 0.35 -8.58
C ILE A 121 -5.88 1.21 -9.82
N HIS A 122 -5.96 2.54 -9.68
CA HIS A 122 -5.66 3.45 -10.78
C HIS A 122 -4.19 3.37 -11.22
N SER A 123 -3.23 3.30 -10.30
CA SER A 123 -1.81 3.13 -10.65
C SER A 123 -1.55 1.80 -11.35
N GLU A 124 -2.13 0.70 -10.85
CA GLU A 124 -2.02 -0.63 -11.47
C GLU A 124 -2.60 -0.64 -12.90
N LEU A 125 -3.76 -0.03 -13.09
CA LEU A 125 -4.40 0.05 -14.41
C LEU A 125 -3.63 0.94 -15.38
N SER A 126 -3.02 2.02 -14.89
CA SER A 126 -2.12 2.88 -15.67
C SER A 126 -0.90 2.10 -16.15
N GLU A 127 -0.30 1.29 -15.27
CA GLU A 127 0.84 0.45 -15.61
C GLU A 127 0.49 -0.61 -16.66
N ILE A 128 -0.64 -1.30 -16.51
CA ILE A 128 -1.14 -2.27 -17.50
C ILE A 128 -1.38 -1.58 -18.84
N SER A 129 -1.99 -0.41 -18.84
CA SER A 129 -2.22 0.39 -20.05
C SER A 129 -0.89 0.73 -20.73
N ARG A 130 0.12 1.18 -19.97
CA ARG A 130 1.47 1.46 -20.49
C ARG A 130 2.10 0.22 -21.12
N MET A 131 2.11 -0.92 -20.42
CA MET A 131 2.65 -2.18 -20.95
C MET A 131 1.93 -2.60 -22.24
N SER A 132 0.60 -2.48 -22.29
CA SER A 132 -0.17 -2.82 -23.48
C SER A 132 0.16 -1.93 -24.68
N GLN A 133 0.42 -0.64 -24.46
CA GLN A 133 0.83 0.29 -25.51
C GLN A 133 2.24 -0.04 -26.02
N GLU A 134 3.15 -0.42 -25.12
CA GLU A 134 4.49 -0.90 -25.48
C GLU A 134 4.40 -2.18 -26.31
N GLU A 135 3.59 -3.16 -25.91
CA GLU A 135 3.34 -4.40 -26.66
C GLU A 135 2.78 -4.14 -28.06
N VAL A 136 1.77 -3.27 -28.18
CA VAL A 136 1.22 -2.87 -29.49
C VAL A 136 2.30 -2.23 -30.35
N ALA A 137 3.14 -1.36 -29.77
CA ALA A 137 4.26 -0.77 -30.51
C ALA A 137 5.28 -1.82 -30.96
N TRP A 138 5.55 -2.85 -30.15
CA TRP A 138 6.40 -3.99 -30.55
C TRP A 138 5.78 -4.80 -31.69
N MET A 139 4.47 -5.07 -31.63
CA MET A 139 3.73 -5.76 -32.69
C MET A 139 3.77 -4.97 -34.00
N GLU A 140 3.50 -3.67 -33.97
CA GLU A 140 3.59 -2.81 -35.16
C GLU A 140 5.00 -2.78 -35.76
N ARG A 141 6.05 -2.74 -34.93
CA ARG A 141 7.44 -2.80 -35.40
C ARG A 141 7.74 -4.14 -36.07
N ALA A 142 7.24 -5.24 -35.51
CA ALA A 142 7.37 -6.58 -36.09
C ALA A 142 6.61 -6.71 -37.40
N GLU A 143 5.40 -6.14 -37.50
CA GLU A 143 4.61 -6.10 -38.73
C GLU A 143 5.32 -5.28 -39.82
N LYS A 144 5.88 -4.13 -39.47
CA LYS A 144 6.66 -3.27 -40.40
C LYS A 144 7.97 -3.93 -40.85
N ARG A 145 8.50 -4.88 -40.08
CA ARG A 145 9.75 -5.61 -40.36
C ARG A 145 9.54 -7.12 -40.30
N PRO A 146 8.77 -7.70 -41.24
CA PRO A 146 8.49 -9.12 -41.21
C PRO A 146 9.79 -9.90 -41.43
N ILE A 147 10.00 -10.92 -40.59
CA ILE A 147 11.14 -11.83 -40.76
C ILE A 147 10.83 -12.77 -41.93
N GLY A 148 11.77 -12.90 -42.87
CA GLY A 148 11.61 -13.80 -44.01
C GLY A 148 11.46 -15.26 -43.59
N HIS A 149 10.55 -16.00 -44.23
CA HIS A 149 10.35 -17.43 -43.95
C HIS A 149 11.63 -18.26 -44.12
N SER A 150 12.49 -17.91 -45.07
CA SER A 150 13.76 -18.59 -45.31
C SER A 150 14.75 -18.41 -44.15
N THR A 151 14.82 -17.22 -43.53
CA THR A 151 15.72 -16.98 -42.39
C THR A 151 15.22 -17.68 -41.14
N LEU A 152 13.90 -17.71 -40.91
CA LEU A 152 13.28 -18.50 -39.84
C LEU A 152 13.56 -19.99 -39.99
N LEU A 153 13.36 -20.57 -41.18
CA LEU A 153 13.66 -21.98 -41.43
C LEU A 153 15.14 -22.31 -41.27
N ALA A 154 16.03 -21.48 -41.81
CA ALA A 154 17.47 -21.69 -41.67
C ALA A 154 17.91 -21.63 -40.20
N TYR A 155 17.40 -20.66 -39.45
CA TYR A 155 17.67 -20.54 -38.01
C TYR A 155 17.09 -21.72 -37.23
N ALA A 156 15.83 -22.10 -37.49
CA ALA A 156 15.19 -23.24 -36.84
C ALA A 156 15.94 -24.56 -37.13
N GLN A 157 16.38 -24.78 -38.37
CA GLN A 157 17.20 -25.94 -38.73
C GLN A 157 18.55 -25.93 -38.01
N ARG A 158 19.15 -24.74 -37.82
CA ARG A 158 20.41 -24.59 -37.07
C ARG A 158 20.19 -24.89 -35.59
N LEU A 159 19.13 -24.35 -35.00
CA LEU A 159 18.76 -24.56 -33.60
C LEU A 159 18.41 -26.03 -33.33
N ALA A 160 17.68 -26.68 -34.24
CA ALA A 160 17.28 -28.08 -34.13
C ALA A 160 18.48 -29.04 -33.95
N LYS A 161 19.66 -28.71 -34.49
CA LYS A 161 20.88 -29.52 -34.25
C LYS A 161 21.31 -29.53 -32.78
N TYR A 162 21.02 -28.47 -32.04
CA TYR A 162 21.41 -28.29 -30.63
C TYR A 162 20.27 -28.52 -29.64
N THR A 163 19.02 -28.40 -30.10
CA THR A 163 17.82 -28.55 -29.25
C THR A 163 17.05 -29.84 -29.51
N SER A 164 17.40 -30.62 -30.55
CA SER A 164 16.83 -31.95 -30.73
C SER A 164 17.31 -32.89 -29.63
N ALA A 165 16.35 -33.50 -28.94
CA ALA A 165 16.65 -34.55 -27.99
C ALA A 165 17.33 -35.72 -28.72
N PRO A 166 18.41 -36.30 -28.18
CA PRO A 166 19.10 -37.42 -28.81
C PRO A 166 18.13 -38.58 -29.12
N PRO A 167 18.29 -39.31 -30.24
CA PRO A 167 17.48 -40.48 -30.53
C PRO A 167 17.54 -41.48 -29.37
N GLY A 168 16.41 -41.69 -28.68
CA GLY A 168 16.31 -42.54 -27.48
C GLY A 168 16.23 -41.80 -26.14
N TYR A 169 16.31 -40.46 -26.11
CA TYR A 169 16.09 -39.67 -24.90
C TYR A 169 14.60 -39.70 -24.52
N LYS A 170 14.24 -40.54 -23.54
CA LYS A 170 12.94 -40.52 -22.90
C LYS A 170 12.98 -39.42 -21.84
N LEU A 171 12.14 -38.40 -21.97
CA LEU A 171 11.89 -37.45 -20.89
C LEU A 171 11.57 -38.25 -19.63
N PRO A 172 12.18 -37.97 -18.46
CA PRO A 172 11.63 -38.43 -17.20
C PRO A 172 10.16 -38.03 -17.21
N GLN A 173 9.25 -38.98 -16.98
CA GLN A 173 7.88 -38.63 -16.65
C GLN A 173 7.98 -37.86 -15.33
N VAL A 174 8.19 -36.54 -15.42
CA VAL A 174 7.79 -35.64 -14.36
C VAL A 174 6.31 -35.93 -14.21
N ALA A 175 6.03 -36.69 -13.15
CA ALA A 175 4.71 -37.12 -12.74
C ALA A 175 3.75 -36.01 -13.10
N ALA A 176 2.77 -36.35 -13.95
CA ALA A 176 1.65 -35.50 -14.30
C ALA A 176 1.41 -34.54 -13.15
N ALA A 177 1.91 -33.30 -13.32
CA ALA A 177 1.86 -32.31 -12.28
C ALA A 177 0.36 -32.15 -12.04
N ARG A 178 -0.03 -32.63 -10.87
CA ARG A 178 -1.39 -32.78 -10.38
C ARG A 178 -2.25 -31.65 -10.93
N SER A 179 -3.05 -31.98 -11.94
CA SER A 179 -4.31 -31.29 -12.19
C SER A 179 -5.27 -31.72 -11.07
N GLU A 180 -5.00 -31.28 -9.85
CA GLU A 180 -5.97 -31.27 -8.78
C GLU A 180 -6.83 -30.01 -8.95
N GLY A 181 -8.09 -30.23 -9.35
CA GLY A 181 -9.20 -29.43 -8.84
C GLY A 181 -9.97 -28.56 -9.84
N VAL A 182 -10.84 -29.17 -10.67
CA VAL A 182 -12.20 -28.64 -10.93
C VAL A 182 -13.20 -29.79 -11.17
N GLY A 183 -14.08 -30.05 -10.19
CA GLY A 183 -15.53 -30.17 -10.42
C GLY A 183 -16.16 -31.44 -11.03
N LYS A 184 -16.26 -32.49 -10.21
CA LYS A 184 -17.34 -33.52 -10.07
C LYS A 184 -18.51 -33.57 -11.09
N ARG A 185 -18.74 -34.77 -11.64
CA ARG A 185 -20.06 -35.45 -11.61
C ARG A 185 -19.89 -36.98 -11.70
N GLU A 186 -20.52 -37.68 -10.74
CA GLU A 186 -21.09 -39.07 -10.72
C GLU A 186 -20.58 -40.06 -11.80
N GLU A 187 -20.11 -41.29 -11.51
CA GLU A 187 -20.70 -42.38 -10.72
C GLU A 187 -19.72 -43.59 -10.66
N GLU A 188 -19.93 -44.45 -9.65
CA GLU A 188 -19.72 -45.91 -9.59
C GLU A 188 -18.34 -46.61 -9.51
N GLU A 189 -18.45 -47.76 -8.84
CA GLU A 189 -17.48 -48.62 -8.18
C GLU A 189 -16.54 -49.39 -9.12
N GLY A 190 -15.37 -49.79 -8.61
CA GLY A 190 -14.54 -50.81 -9.26
C GLY A 190 -13.16 -50.96 -8.64
N GLU A 191 -12.97 -52.04 -7.87
CA GLU A 191 -11.68 -52.58 -7.45
C GLU A 191 -10.73 -52.84 -8.63
N GLY A 192 -9.43 -52.80 -8.35
CA GLY A 192 -8.42 -53.50 -9.15
C GLY A 192 -7.48 -52.58 -9.92
N GLY A 193 -6.23 -52.48 -9.45
CA GLY A 193 -5.16 -51.87 -10.21
C GLY A 193 -4.83 -52.69 -11.45
N GLU A 194 -4.72 -52.01 -12.59
CA GLU A 194 -3.97 -52.44 -13.78
C GLU A 194 -3.74 -51.22 -14.68
N GLU A 195 -2.48 -50.99 -15.04
CA GLU A 195 -2.02 -49.89 -15.89
C GLU A 195 -2.62 -50.02 -17.30
N LYS A 196 -3.65 -49.23 -17.63
CA LYS A 196 -4.10 -49.09 -19.01
C LYS A 196 -3.16 -48.18 -19.78
N ALA A 197 -2.22 -48.78 -20.49
CA ALA A 197 -1.56 -48.15 -21.64
C ALA A 197 -2.65 -47.70 -22.63
N ILE A 198 -2.72 -46.40 -22.90
CA ILE A 198 -3.61 -45.83 -23.92
C ILE A 198 -3.15 -46.39 -25.27
N SER A 199 -3.88 -47.38 -25.82
CA SER A 199 -3.62 -47.90 -27.16
C SER A 199 -4.14 -46.89 -28.19
N LEU A 200 -3.30 -45.94 -28.58
CA LEU A 200 -3.55 -45.17 -29.80
C LEU A 200 -3.49 -46.13 -30.99
N GLY A 201 -4.58 -46.20 -31.76
CA GLY A 201 -4.80 -47.20 -32.81
C GLY A 201 -3.69 -47.26 -33.87
N ALA A 202 -3.67 -48.39 -34.61
CA ALA A 202 -2.60 -48.79 -35.54
C ALA A 202 -2.23 -47.74 -36.63
N ASP A 203 -3.09 -46.74 -36.85
CA ASP A 203 -2.98 -45.75 -37.92
C ASP A 203 -2.43 -44.38 -37.47
N TYR A 204 -2.28 -44.13 -36.17
CA TYR A 204 -1.87 -42.80 -35.68
C TYR A 204 -0.42 -42.42 -36.05
N ASN A 205 0.37 -43.38 -36.54
CA ASN A 205 1.81 -43.18 -36.74
C ASN A 205 2.33 -43.64 -38.12
N GLN A 206 1.54 -43.45 -39.18
CA GLN A 206 2.04 -43.67 -40.55
C GLN A 206 3.18 -42.70 -40.90
N TYR A 207 3.12 -41.45 -40.41
CA TYR A 207 4.20 -40.49 -40.57
C TYR A 207 5.45 -40.86 -39.77
N ALA A 208 5.33 -41.46 -38.58
CA ALA A 208 6.52 -41.95 -37.87
C ALA A 208 7.13 -43.19 -38.53
N LYS A 209 6.33 -44.10 -39.10
CA LYS A 209 6.89 -45.22 -39.88
C LYS A 209 7.65 -44.72 -41.11
N ARG A 210 7.16 -43.68 -41.77
CA ARG A 210 7.83 -43.03 -42.91
C ARG A 210 9.08 -42.26 -42.46
N ALA A 211 9.02 -41.56 -41.34
CA ALA A 211 10.15 -40.85 -40.76
C ALA A 211 11.25 -41.82 -40.28
N ALA A 212 10.88 -42.99 -39.76
CA ALA A 212 11.82 -44.05 -39.39
C ALA A 212 12.56 -44.64 -40.60
N ALA A 213 11.93 -44.65 -41.79
CA ALA A 213 12.56 -45.13 -43.02
C ALA A 213 13.59 -44.16 -43.63
N TYR A 214 13.63 -42.90 -43.18
CA TYR A 214 14.63 -41.90 -43.59
C TYR A 214 15.89 -41.91 -42.71
N TYR A 215 15.96 -42.79 -41.70
CA TYR A 215 17.15 -42.95 -40.84
C TYR A 215 18.06 -44.07 -41.37
N ASP A 216 19.22 -43.68 -41.87
CA ASP A 216 20.32 -44.60 -42.21
C ASP A 216 21.15 -44.87 -40.93
N PRO A 217 21.23 -46.13 -40.45
CA PRO A 217 21.97 -46.49 -39.24
C PRO A 217 23.50 -46.33 -39.36
N ALA A 218 24.03 -45.99 -40.54
CA ALA A 218 25.43 -45.63 -40.72
C ALA A 218 25.75 -44.16 -40.39
N ILE A 219 24.75 -43.34 -40.08
CA ILE A 219 24.96 -41.93 -39.69
C ILE A 219 25.27 -41.87 -38.19
N PRO A 220 26.44 -41.35 -37.76
CA PRO A 220 26.89 -41.38 -36.37
C PRO A 220 25.86 -40.81 -35.37
N SER A 221 25.56 -41.61 -34.34
CA SER A 221 24.52 -41.44 -33.32
C SER A 221 24.91 -40.52 -32.15
N MET A 222 25.83 -39.59 -32.33
CA MET A 222 26.17 -38.60 -31.31
C MET A 222 25.48 -37.27 -31.61
N PRO A 223 24.94 -36.55 -30.60
CA PRO A 223 24.69 -35.12 -30.74
C PRO A 223 25.99 -34.50 -31.23
N GLN A 224 25.98 -33.94 -32.44
CA GLN A 224 27.23 -33.57 -33.09
C GLN A 224 27.95 -32.45 -32.31
N GLU A 225 27.21 -31.70 -31.49
CA GLU A 225 27.74 -30.61 -30.66
C GLU A 225 26.99 -30.53 -29.32
N MET A 226 27.73 -30.14 -28.27
CA MET A 226 27.20 -29.93 -26.91
C MET A 226 26.27 -28.69 -26.88
N PRO A 227 25.29 -28.63 -25.96
CA PRO A 227 24.36 -27.48 -25.86
C PRO A 227 25.03 -26.17 -25.43
N PHE A 228 26.29 -26.25 -24.98
CA PHE A 228 27.13 -25.11 -24.62
C PHE A 228 28.44 -25.18 -25.43
N PRO A 229 29.06 -24.02 -25.73
CA PRO A 229 30.42 -23.95 -26.27
C PRO A 229 31.36 -24.90 -25.50
N SER A 230 32.09 -25.76 -26.22
CA SER A 230 33.09 -26.62 -25.57
C SER A 230 34.26 -25.78 -25.06
N ASP A 231 34.91 -26.21 -23.96
CA ASP A 231 36.10 -25.53 -23.42
C ASP A 231 37.20 -25.37 -24.48
N ALA A 232 37.37 -26.38 -25.33
CA ALA A 232 38.28 -26.30 -26.48
C ALA A 232 37.89 -25.20 -27.47
N MET A 233 36.59 -25.05 -27.80
CA MET A 233 36.10 -23.99 -28.69
C MET A 233 36.23 -22.60 -28.05
N MET A 234 36.05 -22.48 -26.73
CA MET A 234 36.27 -21.22 -26.01
C MET A 234 37.76 -20.84 -26.02
N ARG A 235 38.67 -21.79 -25.78
CA ARG A 235 40.12 -21.58 -25.83
C ARG A 235 40.64 -21.25 -27.23
N GLN A 236 40.05 -21.87 -28.27
CA GLN A 236 40.40 -21.63 -29.67
C GLN A 236 39.67 -20.42 -30.27
N GLY A 237 38.68 -19.88 -29.57
CA GLY A 237 37.89 -18.74 -30.02
C GLY A 237 38.76 -17.51 -30.27
N ILE A 238 38.35 -16.70 -31.23
CA ILE A 238 39.09 -15.51 -31.71
C ILE A 238 39.54 -14.61 -30.55
N LEU A 239 38.70 -14.52 -29.51
CA LEU A 239 38.93 -13.70 -28.31
C LEU A 239 40.17 -14.12 -27.50
N ASN A 240 40.44 -15.42 -27.35
CA ASN A 240 41.66 -15.91 -26.68
C ASN A 240 42.88 -15.85 -27.61
N SER A 241 42.67 -16.00 -28.92
CA SER A 241 43.77 -15.91 -29.89
C SER A 241 44.29 -14.49 -30.08
N SER A 242 43.43 -13.46 -29.97
CA SER A 242 43.84 -12.05 -30.03
C SER A 242 44.62 -11.63 -28.79
N GLU A 243 44.24 -12.12 -27.61
CA GLU A 243 44.96 -11.84 -26.36
C GLU A 243 46.36 -12.49 -26.35
N MET A 244 46.50 -13.68 -26.95
CA MET A 244 47.83 -14.28 -27.18
C MET A 244 48.64 -13.58 -28.29
N LEU A 245 47.99 -12.91 -29.25
CA LEU A 245 48.65 -12.16 -30.33
C LEU A 245 49.14 -10.79 -29.87
N GLU A 246 48.37 -10.10 -29.00
CA GLU A 246 48.79 -8.86 -28.33
C GLU A 246 49.82 -9.11 -27.21
N GLY A 247 49.85 -10.33 -26.66
CA GLY A 247 50.83 -10.76 -25.65
C GLY A 247 52.18 -11.25 -26.20
N ALA A 248 52.41 -11.26 -27.51
CA ALA A 248 53.67 -11.69 -28.10
C ALA A 248 54.68 -10.52 -28.21
N PRO A 249 55.85 -10.56 -27.55
CA PRO A 249 56.86 -9.52 -27.68
C PRO A 249 57.47 -9.54 -29.09
N MET A 250 57.25 -8.43 -29.80
CA MET A 250 57.93 -7.90 -30.97
C MET A 250 59.31 -8.55 -31.25
N ALA A 251 59.39 -9.33 -32.32
CA ALA A 251 60.67 -9.57 -33.00
C ALA A 251 61.03 -8.29 -33.78
N GLU A 252 62.14 -7.67 -33.37
CA GLU A 252 62.70 -6.44 -33.96
C GLU A 252 62.83 -6.53 -35.49
N GLN A 253 62.28 -5.55 -36.20
CA GLN A 253 62.74 -5.16 -37.53
C GLN A 253 63.05 -3.65 -37.53
N PRO A 254 64.13 -3.22 -38.20
CA PRO A 254 64.66 -1.88 -38.05
C PRO A 254 63.86 -0.84 -38.85
N ALA A 255 63.84 0.36 -38.28
CA ALA A 255 63.08 1.53 -38.67
C ALA A 255 63.36 2.07 -40.08
N ALA A 256 62.29 2.47 -40.77
CA ALA A 256 62.26 3.61 -41.69
C ALA A 256 60.82 4.06 -41.93
N GLY A 257 60.53 5.35 -41.69
CA GLY A 257 59.35 6.04 -42.26
C GLY A 257 58.43 6.71 -41.25
N GLU A 258 58.58 8.03 -41.13
CA GLU A 258 57.68 9.00 -40.48
C GLU A 258 56.21 8.84 -40.93
N VAL A 259 55.23 8.98 -40.01
CA VAL A 259 53.98 9.75 -40.20
C VAL A 259 53.39 10.11 -38.82
N GLU A 260 53.36 11.42 -38.56
CA GLU A 260 52.29 12.26 -37.98
C GLU A 260 51.33 11.75 -36.87
N MET A 261 51.26 12.57 -35.81
CA MET A 261 50.33 12.47 -34.69
C MET A 261 48.90 12.89 -35.10
N VAL A 262 47.90 12.11 -34.68
CA VAL A 262 46.52 12.59 -34.50
C VAL A 262 46.00 12.04 -33.17
N GLU A 263 45.58 12.98 -32.32
CA GLU A 263 44.91 12.77 -31.04
C GLU A 263 43.56 12.07 -31.22
N ASP A 264 43.27 11.06 -30.41
CA ASP A 264 41.89 10.64 -30.13
C ASP A 264 41.73 10.41 -28.62
N GLN A 265 41.20 11.43 -27.95
CA GLN A 265 40.75 11.38 -26.56
C GLN A 265 39.31 10.84 -26.55
N SER A 266 39.12 9.52 -26.44
CA SER A 266 37.75 8.99 -26.30
C SER A 266 37.60 7.67 -25.51
N GLU A 267 38.58 7.21 -24.73
CA GLU A 267 38.49 5.92 -24.00
C GLU A 267 38.73 5.99 -22.47
N ALA A 268 38.34 7.08 -21.81
CA ALA A 268 38.45 7.21 -20.35
C ALA A 268 37.14 7.61 -19.63
N MET A 269 35.96 7.26 -20.16
CA MET A 269 34.67 7.70 -19.59
C MET A 269 33.55 6.63 -19.55
N LEU A 270 33.84 5.40 -19.12
CA LEU A 270 32.79 4.37 -18.91
C LEU A 270 32.86 3.61 -17.58
N GLY A 271 33.87 3.89 -16.73
CA GLY A 271 34.05 3.18 -15.46
C GLY A 271 33.48 3.89 -14.22
N ALA A 272 33.17 5.19 -14.32
CA ALA A 272 32.82 6.01 -13.15
C ALA A 272 31.30 6.14 -12.88
N ASP A 273 30.45 5.82 -13.87
CA ASP A 273 29.00 6.12 -13.81
C ASP A 273 28.16 5.10 -13.03
N PHE A 274 28.70 3.90 -12.80
CA PHE A 274 27.97 2.85 -12.08
C PHE A 274 27.99 3.06 -10.55
N ALA A 275 29.10 3.59 -10.02
CA ALA A 275 29.24 3.86 -8.59
C ALA A 275 28.36 5.04 -8.13
N THR A 276 28.22 6.07 -8.98
CA THR A 276 27.33 7.22 -8.75
C THR A 276 25.85 6.87 -8.89
N SER A 277 25.48 5.91 -9.74
CA SER A 277 24.10 5.43 -9.82
C SER A 277 23.64 4.69 -8.55
N TYR A 278 24.55 3.95 -7.90
CA TYR A 278 24.22 3.25 -6.65
C TYR A 278 24.15 4.16 -5.42
N SER A 279 24.89 5.27 -5.40
CA SER A 279 24.76 6.25 -4.31
C SER A 279 23.43 6.99 -4.37
N HIS A 280 22.96 7.34 -5.57
CA HIS A 280 21.71 8.08 -5.76
C HIS A 280 20.47 7.28 -5.34
N LEU A 281 20.44 5.98 -5.66
CA LEU A 281 19.33 5.08 -5.29
C LEU A 281 19.24 4.84 -3.77
N ARG A 282 20.37 4.97 -3.06
CA ARG A 282 20.43 4.79 -1.59
C ARG A 282 20.02 6.06 -0.84
N GLU A 283 20.17 7.22 -1.46
CA GLU A 283 19.79 8.51 -0.91
C GLU A 283 18.27 8.74 -1.04
N GLU A 284 17.66 8.34 -2.17
CA GLU A 284 16.20 8.36 -2.35
C GLU A 284 15.46 7.43 -1.36
N GLN A 285 16.01 6.25 -1.05
CA GLN A 285 15.43 5.36 -0.03
C GLN A 285 15.53 5.88 1.40
N ARG A 286 16.35 6.91 1.67
CA ARG A 286 16.44 7.52 3.01
C ARG A 286 15.45 8.67 3.18
N GLU A 287 15.24 9.48 2.14
CA GLU A 287 14.26 10.59 2.23
C GLU A 287 12.82 10.08 2.32
N GLU A 288 12.45 8.97 1.68
CA GLU A 288 11.10 8.40 1.81
C GLU A 288 10.76 7.91 3.23
N VAL A 289 11.76 7.60 4.08
CA VAL A 289 11.51 7.14 5.46
C VAL A 289 11.38 8.31 6.44
N ASP A 290 12.04 9.44 6.16
CA ASP A 290 11.98 10.62 7.03
C ASP A 290 10.69 11.45 6.84
N ASP A 291 10.04 11.36 5.67
CA ASP A 291 8.77 12.06 5.39
C ASP A 291 7.53 11.34 5.96
N GLU A 292 7.61 10.04 6.26
CA GLU A 292 6.49 9.28 6.87
C GLU A 292 6.33 9.55 8.38
N ASP A 293 7.40 9.97 9.08
CA ASP A 293 7.37 10.29 10.51
C ASP A 293 7.07 11.77 10.81
N ALA A 294 7.04 12.64 9.80
CA ALA A 294 6.82 14.09 9.97
C ALA A 294 5.35 14.50 10.18
N PHE A 295 4.38 13.59 9.98
CA PHE A 295 2.95 13.90 10.03
C PHE A 295 2.23 13.50 11.33
N ASP A 296 2.93 12.97 12.34
CA ASP A 296 2.34 12.56 13.62
C ASP A 296 2.56 13.60 14.76
N LEU A 297 2.74 14.87 14.42
CA LEU A 297 2.76 15.97 15.40
C LEU A 297 1.33 16.35 15.81
N ASP A 298 0.85 15.59 16.79
CA ASP A 298 0.11 16.01 17.99
C ASP A 298 -0.41 17.47 17.98
N LEU A 299 -1.69 17.63 17.62
CA LEU A 299 -2.49 18.82 17.93
C LEU A 299 -3.46 18.45 19.06
N ASN A 300 -2.93 18.43 20.29
CA ASN A 300 -3.69 18.63 21.52
C ASN A 300 -3.60 20.11 21.95
#